data_AF-A0A966HA79-F1
#
_entry.id   AF-A0A966HA79-F1
#
_cell.length_a   1.000
_cell.length_b   1.000
_cell.length_c   1.000
_cell.angle_alpha   90.00
_cell.angle_beta   90.00
_cell.angle_gamma   90.00
#
_symmetry.space_group_name_H-M   'P 1'
#
loop_
_entity.id
_entity.type
_entity.pdbx_description
1 polymer ?
#
loop_
_entity_poly.entity_id
_entity_poly.type
_entity_poly.pdbx_seq_one_letter_code
_entity_poly.pdbx_strand_id
1 'polypeptide(L)' 'RGDSEQYKWTSHGADIKGADEIWFAVMGPTVSAKGEMKNSVQYYQKQFAQTMARILGVQYQPAHPVADPIAEVLNK' A
#
# COMPACT_ATOMS: atom_id res chain seq x y z
N ARG A 1 8.48 -15.42 5.56
CA ARG A 1 7.50 -14.70 6.40
C ARG A 1 7.37 -15.43 7.72
N GLY A 2 7.90 -14.87 8.82
CA GLY A 2 7.85 -15.47 10.17
C GLY A 2 8.66 -16.76 10.37
N ASP A 3 8.93 -17.51 9.30
CA ASP A 3 9.66 -18.77 9.21
C ASP A 3 11.16 -18.60 8.90
N SER A 4 11.53 -17.47 8.32
CA SER A 4 12.92 -17.14 7.96
C SER A 4 13.68 -16.67 9.20
N GLU A 5 14.68 -17.43 9.63
CA GLU A 5 15.63 -17.12 10.72
C GLU A 5 15.00 -16.39 11.92
N GLN A 6 14.64 -17.15 12.98
CA GLN A 6 13.82 -16.73 14.13
C GLN A 6 14.21 -15.40 14.83
N TYR A 7 15.38 -14.83 14.59
CA TYR A 7 15.80 -13.56 15.19
C TYR A 7 15.68 -12.34 14.24
N LYS A 8 15.53 -12.55 12.93
CA LYS A 8 15.52 -11.44 11.95
C LYS A 8 14.18 -10.71 11.86
N TRP A 9 13.10 -11.26 12.40
CA TRP A 9 11.76 -10.66 12.32
C TRP A 9 11.64 -9.30 13.04
N THR A 10 12.51 -9.01 14.01
CA THR A 10 12.57 -7.71 14.71
C THR A 10 13.46 -6.68 14.01
N SER A 11 14.21 -7.10 12.99
CA SER A 11 15.14 -6.24 12.27
C SER A 11 14.50 -5.60 11.03
N HIS A 12 15.16 -4.60 10.47
CA HIS A 12 14.73 -3.87 9.27
C HIS A 12 15.94 -3.43 8.43
N GLY A 13 15.70 -2.89 7.24
CA GLY A 13 16.73 -2.40 6.32
C GLY A 13 16.93 -3.29 5.10
N ALA A 14 17.78 -2.84 4.17
CA ALA A 14 17.96 -3.47 2.87
C ALA A 14 18.48 -4.93 2.94
N ASP A 15 19.16 -5.28 4.03
CA ASP A 15 19.73 -6.62 4.25
C ASP A 15 18.70 -7.62 4.82
N ILE A 16 17.51 -7.16 5.22
CA ILE A 16 16.46 -7.99 5.79
C ILE A 16 15.45 -8.32 4.69
N LYS A 17 15.50 -9.57 4.19
CA LYS A 17 14.62 -10.07 3.13
C LYS A 17 13.14 -9.84 3.49
N GLY A 18 12.43 -9.09 2.64
CA GLY A 18 11.01 -8.79 2.80
C GLY A 18 10.71 -7.63 3.75
N ALA A 19 11.71 -6.93 4.29
CA ALA A 19 11.51 -5.71 5.10
C ALA A 19 11.06 -4.49 4.27
N ASP A 20 11.08 -4.62 2.94
CA ASP A 20 10.53 -3.68 1.97
C ASP A 20 9.04 -3.95 1.65
N GLU A 21 8.48 -5.07 2.11
CA GLU A 21 7.07 -5.40 1.97
C GLU A 21 6.25 -4.90 3.16
N ILE A 22 5.09 -4.31 2.87
CA ILE A 22 4.11 -3.91 3.87
C ILE A 22 2.74 -4.49 3.54
N TRP A 23 1.96 -4.77 4.58
CA TRP A 23 0.53 -5.02 4.46
C TRP A 23 -0.23 -3.71 4.64
N PHE A 24 -1.28 -3.52 3.86
CA PHE A 24 -2.21 -2.42 4.04
C PHE A 24 -3.65 -2.90 3.88
N ALA A 25 -4.56 -2.20 4.54
CA ALA A 25 -5.99 -2.40 4.40
C ALA A 25 -6.66 -1.03 4.28
N VAL A 26 -7.75 -0.96 3.52
CA VAL A 26 -8.54 0.26 3.37
C VAL A 26 -10.00 -0.10 3.61
N MET A 27 -10.69 0.71 4.41
CA MET A 27 -12.10 0.53 4.74
C MET A 27 -12.81 1.87 4.73
N GLY A 28 -14.04 1.91 4.23
CA GLY A 28 -14.85 3.11 4.19
C GLY A 28 -16.05 2.97 3.27
N PRO A 29 -17.02 3.90 3.36
CA PRO A 29 -18.25 3.85 2.56
C PRO A 29 -18.02 4.00 1.05
N THR A 30 -16.89 4.61 0.66
CA THR A 30 -16.51 4.88 -0.74
C THR A 30 -15.40 3.96 -1.25
N VAL A 31 -15.09 2.89 -0.50
CA VAL A 31 -14.04 1.92 -0.84
C VAL A 31 -14.71 0.63 -1.30
N SER A 32 -14.23 0.07 -2.42
CA SER A 32 -14.77 -1.19 -2.94
C SER A 32 -14.52 -2.36 -1.99
N ALA A 33 -15.59 -3.08 -1.62
CA ALA A 33 -15.54 -4.21 -0.70
C ALA A 33 -15.00 -5.49 -1.37
N LYS A 34 -13.69 -5.54 -1.60
CA LYS A 34 -13.02 -6.68 -2.27
C LYS A 34 -12.57 -7.79 -1.32
N GLY A 35 -12.61 -7.56 -0.02
CA GLY A 35 -12.07 -8.48 0.98
C GLY A 35 -10.55 -8.64 0.84
N GLU A 36 -10.04 -9.80 1.25
CA GLU A 36 -8.63 -10.15 1.05
C GLU A 36 -8.33 -10.34 -0.44
N MET A 37 -7.32 -9.62 -0.93
CA MET A 37 -6.88 -9.68 -2.32
C MET A 37 -6.11 -10.99 -2.57
N LYS A 38 -6.59 -11.80 -3.52
CA LYS A 38 -5.98 -13.09 -3.88
C LYS A 38 -5.12 -13.05 -5.14
N ASN A 39 -5.19 -11.95 -5.88
CA ASN A 39 -4.38 -11.73 -7.07
C ASN A 39 -2.96 -11.32 -6.70
N SER A 40 -1.98 -11.88 -7.42
CA SER A 40 -0.59 -11.47 -7.29
C SER A 40 -0.39 -10.16 -8.06
N VAL A 41 -0.38 -9.04 -7.33
CA VAL A 41 -0.14 -7.69 -7.86
C VAL A 41 0.85 -6.96 -6.96
N GLN A 42 1.70 -6.13 -7.56
CA GLN A 42 2.64 -5.28 -6.83
C GLN A 42 2.08 -3.87 -6.71
N TYR A 43 1.99 -3.38 -5.48
CA TYR A 43 1.74 -1.98 -5.18
C TYR A 43 2.96 -1.34 -4.53
N TYR A 44 3.01 -0.01 -4.52
CA TYR A 44 4.10 0.75 -3.92
C TYR A 44 3.55 1.79 -2.93
N GLN A 45 4.27 1.99 -1.83
CA GLN A 45 3.89 2.95 -0.78
C GLN A 45 3.73 4.39 -1.32
N LYS A 46 4.48 4.77 -2.36
CA LYS A 46 4.37 6.07 -3.05
C LYS A 46 2.97 6.36 -3.65
N GLN A 47 2.11 5.35 -3.76
CA GLN A 47 0.73 5.49 -4.25
C GLN A 47 -0.26 5.91 -3.15
N PHE A 48 0.11 5.80 -1.87
CA PHE A 48 -0.82 6.00 -0.76
C PHE A 48 -1.33 7.43 -0.65
N ALA A 49 -0.44 8.42 -0.73
CA ALA A 49 -0.84 9.83 -0.62
C ALA A 49 -1.86 10.23 -1.68
N GLN A 50 -1.61 9.87 -2.95
CA GLN A 50 -2.53 10.13 -4.06
C GLN A 50 -3.86 9.37 -3.90
N THR A 51 -3.82 8.12 -3.42
CA THR A 51 -5.01 7.30 -3.17
C THR A 51 -5.89 7.92 -2.08
N MET A 52 -5.30 8.33 -0.95
CA MET A 52 -6.01 8.97 0.16
C MET A 52 -6.61 10.31 -0.27
N ALA A 53 -5.85 11.13 -0.99
CA ALA A 53 -6.34 12.40 -1.53
C ALA A 53 -7.57 12.21 -2.42
N ARG A 54 -7.54 11.17 -3.29
CA ARG A 54 -8.66 10.85 -4.18
C ARG A 54 -9.90 10.39 -3.43
N ILE A 55 -9.75 9.59 -2.37
CA ILE A 55 -10.87 9.18 -1.49
C ILE A 55 -11.49 10.39 -0.79
N LEU A 56 -10.65 11.34 -0.33
CA LEU A 56 -11.08 12.55 0.36
C LEU A 56 -11.60 13.66 -0.57
N GLY A 57 -11.54 13.47 -1.89
CA GLY A 57 -11.94 14.48 -2.87
C GLY A 57 -11.03 15.72 -2.91
N VAL A 58 -9.78 15.60 -2.44
CA VAL A 58 -8.80 16.70 -2.45
C VAL A 58 -7.75 16.49 -3.54
N GLN A 59 -7.24 17.59 -4.08
CA GLN A 59 -6.16 17.58 -5.06
C GLN A 59 -4.81 17.50 -4.34
N TYR A 60 -4.04 16.44 -4.61
CA TYR A 60 -2.66 16.29 -4.13
C TYR A 60 -1.69 16.58 -5.27
N GLN A 61 -0.91 17.66 -5.14
CA GLN A 61 0.09 18.10 -6.12
C GLN A 61 1.34 18.61 -5.39
N PRO A 62 2.22 17.71 -4.93
CA PRO A 62 3.48 18.14 -4.36
C PRO A 62 4.47 18.56 -5.45
N ALA A 63 5.56 19.23 -5.04
CA ALA A 63 6.63 19.66 -5.94
C ALA A 63 7.50 18.51 -6.50
N HIS A 64 7.28 17.27 -6.03
CA HIS A 64 8.01 16.09 -6.46
C HIS A 64 7.09 15.11 -7.20
N PRO A 65 7.63 14.21 -8.04
CA PRO A 65 6.83 13.21 -8.72
C PRO A 65 6.10 12.28 -7.75
N VAL A 66 4.82 12.02 -8.03
CA VAL A 66 3.98 11.08 -7.28
C VAL A 66 3.52 9.96 -8.19
N ALA A 67 3.18 8.81 -7.59
CA ALA A 67 2.60 7.71 -8.35
C ALA A 67 1.09 7.85 -8.45
N ASP A 68 0.52 7.19 -9.47
CA ASP A 68 -0.92 7.07 -9.63
C ASP A 68 -1.58 6.39 -8.43
N PRO A 69 -2.84 6.75 -8.11
CA PRO A 69 -3.56 6.12 -7.02
C PRO A 69 -3.79 4.63 -7.31
N ILE A 70 -3.98 3.85 -6.25
CA ILE A 70 -4.33 2.44 -6.36
C ILE A 70 -5.78 2.34 -6.86
N ALA A 71 -5.94 2.05 -8.15
CA ALA A 71 -7.24 2.01 -8.82
C ALA A 71 -8.19 1.01 -8.14
N GLU A 72 -7.67 -0.07 -7.59
CA GLU A 72 -8.46 -1.11 -6.94
C GLU A 72 -9.14 -0.64 -5.65
N VAL A 73 -8.63 0.41 -5.00
CA VAL A 73 -9.21 0.99 -3.78
C VAL A 73 -10.36 1.94 -4.12
N LEU A 74 -10.29 2.59 -5.29
CA LEU A 74 -11.27 3.58 -5.72
C LEU A 74 -12.52 2.90 -6.30
N ASN A 75 -13.69 3.48 -6.04
CA ASN A 75 -14.93 3.04 -6.68
C ASN A 75 -14.90 3.27 -8.20
N LYS A 76 -15.59 2.39 -8.93
CA LYS A 76 -16.14 2.72 -10.25
C LYS A 76 -17.41 3.55 -10.08
#